data_AF-A0A945QN36-F1
#
_entry.id   AF-A0A945QN36-F1
#
_cell.length_a   1.000
_cell.length_b   1.000
_cell.length_c   1.000
_cell.angle_alpha   90.00
_cell.angle_beta   90.00
_cell.angle_gamma   90.00
#
_symmetry.space_group_name_H-M   'P 1'
#
loop_
_entity.id
_entity.type
_entity.pdbx_description
1 polymer ?
#
loop_
_entity_poly.entity_id
_entity_poly.type
_entity_poly.pdbx_seq_one_letter_code
_entity_poly.pdbx_strand_id
1 'polypeptide(L)'
;PLTEFFQELLFIKIFNGTNSFKKGYSKLSPSVNKKLPNYAKNFKNKEIVFALKRLGHIDEKLKTSRIKDEPAITEFIYATLSNG
;
A
#
# COMPACT_ATOMS: atom_id res chain seq x y z
N PRO A 1 5.56 -4.44 4.86
CA PRO A 1 5.02 -5.18 3.69
C PRO A 1 3.83 -4.48 3.02
N LEU A 2 2.87 -3.95 3.79
CA LEU A 2 1.66 -3.34 3.22
C LEU A 2 1.90 -1.97 2.56
N THR A 3 2.73 -1.12 3.16
CA THR A 3 3.16 0.16 2.56
C THR A 3 3.80 -0.06 1.19
N GLU A 4 4.70 -1.03 1.10
CA GLU A 4 5.38 -1.37 -0.15
C GLU A 4 4.40 -1.88 -1.21
N PHE A 5 3.45 -2.74 -0.83
CA PHE A 5 2.39 -3.20 -1.73
C PHE A 5 1.64 -2.03 -2.37
N PHE A 6 1.15 -1.07 -1.58
CA PHE A 6 0.43 0.08 -2.13
C PHE A 6 1.34 1.04 -2.92
N GLN A 7 2.62 1.16 -2.57
CA GLN A 7 3.60 1.90 -3.37
C GLN A 7 3.79 1.27 -4.75
N GLU A 8 3.86 -0.06 -4.83
CA GLU A 8 3.94 -0.78 -6.10
C GLU A 8 2.68 -0.59 -6.96
N LEU A 9 1.49 -0.64 -6.35
CA LEU A 9 0.25 -0.37 -7.08
C LEU A 9 0.23 1.06 -7.64
N LEU A 10 0.67 2.04 -6.85
CA LEU A 10 0.75 3.43 -7.28
C LEU A 10 1.76 3.60 -8.42
N PHE A 11 2.92 2.96 -8.33
CA PHE A 11 3.92 2.94 -9.39
C PHE A 11 3.30 2.43 -10.70
N ILE A 12 2.64 1.27 -10.67
CA ILE A 12 1.97 0.72 -11.85
C ILE A 12 0.95 1.70 -12.43
N LYS A 13 0.15 2.37 -11.59
CA LYS A 13 -0.87 3.33 -12.04
C LYS A 13 -0.30 4.57 -12.70
N ILE A 14 0.82 5.08 -12.19
CA ILE A 14 1.46 6.30 -12.71
C ILE A 14 2.25 6.00 -14.00
N PHE A 15 2.91 4.85 -14.07
CA PHE A 15 3.82 4.47 -15.17
C PHE A 15 3.17 3.55 -16.22
N ASN A 16 1.83 3.47 -16.27
CA ASN A 16 1.08 2.57 -17.15
C ASN A 16 1.19 3.00 -18.64
N GLY A 17 2.34 2.72 -19.27
CA GLY A 17 2.62 3.05 -20.68
C GLY A 17 4.10 3.28 -20.98
N THR A 18 4.92 3.55 -19.96
CA THR A 18 6.38 3.62 -20.10
C THR A 18 6.98 2.28 -19.70
N ASN A 19 7.81 1.71 -20.57
CA ASN A 19 8.45 0.40 -20.43
C ASN A 19 9.54 0.37 -19.33
N SER A 20 9.28 1.02 -18.19
CA SER A 20 10.17 1.02 -17.03
C SER A 20 9.94 -0.27 -16.26
N PHE A 21 10.64 -1.33 -16.67
CA PHE A 21 10.89 -2.47 -15.79
C PHE A 21 11.47 -1.93 -14.49
N LYS A 22 10.74 -2.10 -13.38
CA LYS A 22 11.21 -1.68 -12.07
C LYS A 22 12.47 -2.49 -11.74
N LYS A 23 13.64 -1.85 -11.80
CA LYS A 23 14.92 -2.44 -11.40
C LYS A 23 15.09 -2.23 -9.90
N GLY A 24 14.49 -3.08 -9.09
CA GLY A 24 14.63 -3.01 -7.64
C GLY A 24 14.17 -4.28 -6.95
N TYR A 25 14.81 -4.59 -5.83
CA TYR A 25 14.34 -5.65 -4.93
C TYR A 25 13.08 -5.18 -4.23
N SER A 26 12.01 -5.97 -4.32
CA SER A 26 10.83 -5.81 -3.49
C SER A 26 10.86 -6.82 -2.35
N LYS A 27 10.40 -6.42 -1.15
CA LYS A 27 10.17 -7.32 -0.01
C LYS A 27 8.88 -8.13 -0.17
N LEU A 28 8.11 -7.89 -1.23
CA LEU A 28 6.98 -8.73 -1.60
C LEU A 28 7.46 -10.04 -2.21
N SER A 29 6.72 -11.12 -1.96
CA SER A 29 7.05 -12.40 -2.55
C SER A 29 6.92 -12.36 -4.08
N PRO A 30 7.72 -13.15 -4.83
CA PRO A 30 7.65 -13.17 -6.30
C PRO A 30 6.23 -13.45 -6.84
N SER A 31 5.46 -14.28 -6.14
CA SER A 31 4.06 -14.59 -6.48
C SER A 31 3.13 -13.38 -6.36
N VAL A 32 3.35 -12.51 -5.36
CA VAL A 32 2.60 -11.26 -5.22
C VAL A 32 3.02 -10.29 -6.31
N ASN A 33 4.32 -10.13 -6.55
CA ASN A 33 4.85 -9.23 -7.58
C ASN A 33 4.28 -9.53 -8.98
N LYS A 34 4.22 -10.81 -9.36
CA LYS A 34 3.63 -11.24 -10.64
C LYS A 34 2.15 -10.84 -10.80
N LYS A 35 1.42 -10.68 -9.70
CA LYS A 35 -0.01 -10.34 -9.70
C LYS A 35 -0.29 -8.85 -9.48
N LEU A 36 0.72 -8.03 -9.18
CA LEU A 36 0.56 -6.59 -8.94
C LEU A 36 -0.20 -5.84 -10.04
N PRO A 37 0.04 -6.09 -11.35
CA PRO A 37 -0.74 -5.42 -12.40
C PRO A 37 -2.23 -5.74 -12.32
N ASN A 38 -2.59 -6.97 -11.94
CA ASN A 38 -3.98 -7.38 -11.77
C ASN A 38 -4.61 -6.75 -10.53
N TYR A 39 -3.88 -6.70 -9.41
CA TYR A 39 -4.34 -6.00 -8.22
C TYR A 39 -4.54 -4.51 -8.48
N ALA A 40 -3.63 -3.86 -9.18
CA ALA A 40 -3.72 -2.44 -9.49
C ALA A 40 -5.00 -2.10 -10.25
N LYS A 41 -5.49 -2.98 -11.15
CA LYS A 41 -6.76 -2.77 -11.86
C LYS A 41 -7.96 -2.63 -10.92
N ASN A 42 -7.92 -3.27 -9.75
CA ASN A 42 -9.02 -3.29 -8.78
C ASN A 42 -9.05 -2.05 -7.86
N PHE A 43 -8.06 -1.16 -7.94
CA PHE A 43 -8.00 0.05 -7.12
C PHE A 43 -8.00 1.31 -7.98
N LYS A 44 -8.69 2.35 -7.52
CA LYS A 44 -8.58 3.72 -8.03
C LYS A 44 -7.35 4.41 -7.45
N ASN A 45 -6.78 5.37 -8.16
CA ASN A 45 -5.61 6.13 -7.69
C ASN A 45 -5.87 6.79 -6.33
N LYS A 46 -7.07 7.35 -6.12
CA LYS A 46 -7.46 7.97 -4.85
C LYS A 46 -7.46 6.98 -3.67
N GLU A 47 -7.88 5.74 -3.90
CA GLU A 47 -7.95 4.69 -2.87
C GLU A 47 -6.53 4.26 -2.47
N ILE A 48 -5.63 4.11 -3.45
CA ILE A 48 -4.21 3.79 -3.21
C ILE A 48 -3.54 4.91 -2.41
N VAL A 49 -3.72 6.17 -2.81
CA VAL A 49 -3.14 7.33 -2.11
C VAL A 49 -3.70 7.46 -0.70
N PHE A 50 -5.00 7.23 -0.52
CA PHE A 50 -5.64 7.23 0.81
C PHE A 50 -5.03 6.17 1.71
N ALA A 51 -4.90 4.93 1.23
CA ALA A 51 -4.28 3.84 1.98
C ALA A 51 -2.84 4.18 2.39
N LEU A 52 -2.03 4.74 1.48
CA LEU A 52 -0.66 5.16 1.77
C LEU A 52 -0.57 6.25 2.86
N LYS A 53 -1.41 7.29 2.76
CA LYS A 53 -1.46 8.35 3.79
C LYS A 53 -1.83 7.77 5.16
N ARG A 54 -2.81 6.85 5.19
CA ARG A 54 -3.25 6.22 6.42
C ARG A 54 -2.17 5.34 7.04
N LEU A 55 -1.47 4.55 6.23
CA LEU A 55 -0.33 3.75 6.68
C LEU A 55 0.79 4.63 7.23
N GLY A 56 1.06 5.78 6.59
CA GLY A 56 2.01 6.77 7.09
C GLY A 56 1.63 7.31 8.47
N HIS A 57 0.37 7.71 8.67
CA HIS A 57 -0.11 8.18 9.98
C HIS A 57 -0.02 7.08 11.05
N ILE A 58 -0.28 5.83 10.69
CA ILE A 58 -0.18 4.71 11.63
C ILE A 58 1.27 4.45 12.01
N ASP A 59 2.18 4.42 11.04
CA ASP A 59 3.62 4.25 11.28
C ASP A 59 4.18 5.38 12.16
N GLU A 60 3.75 6.62 11.92
CA GLU A 60 4.08 7.77 12.78
C GLU A 60 3.55 7.59 14.20
N LYS A 61 2.28 7.21 14.36
CA LYS A 61 1.70 6.91 15.68
C LYS A 61 2.48 5.80 16.40
N LEU A 62 2.80 4.70 15.74
CA LEU A 62 3.55 3.60 16.35
C LEU A 62 4.97 4.01 16.76
N LYS A 63 5.61 4.91 16.00
CA LYS A 63 6.94 5.44 16.35
C LYS A 63 6.91 6.47 17.48
N THR A 64 5.84 7.25 17.59
CA THR A 64 5.73 8.37 18.54
C THR A 64 5.02 8.00 19.84
N SER A 65 4.17 6.99 19.82
CA SER A 65 3.39 6.54 20.97
C SER A 65 3.75 5.09 21.31
N ARG A 66 4.00 4.78 22.59
CA ARG A 66 4.24 3.41 23.09
C ARG A 66 2.95 2.56 23.04
N ILE A 67 2.23 2.56 21.93
CA ILE A 67 0.97 1.84 21.72
C ILE A 67 1.30 0.49 21.05
N LYS A 68 0.59 -0.58 21.44
CA LYS A 68 0.73 -1.93 20.87
C LYS A 68 0.22 -1.97 19.41
N ASP A 69 0.76 -2.89 18.61
CA ASP A 69 0.52 -2.97 17.15
C ASP A 69 -0.91 -3.38 16.74
N GLU A 70 -1.60 -4.22 17.52
CA GLU A 70 -2.95 -4.73 17.22
C GLU A 70 -4.05 -3.66 17.00
N PRO A 71 -4.23 -2.65 17.88
CA PRO A 71 -5.23 -1.61 17.68
C PRO A 71 -4.96 -0.78 16.42
N ALA A 72 -3.70 -0.60 16.03
CA ALA A 72 -3.32 0.16 14.84
C ALA A 72 -3.73 -0.53 13.53
N ILE A 73 -3.58 -1.87 13.46
CA ILE A 73 -4.04 -2.67 12.32
C ILE A 73 -5.57 -2.65 12.22
N THR A 74 -6.25 -2.75 13.37
CA THR A 74 -7.72 -2.69 13.42
C THR A 74 -8.23 -1.32 12.93
N GLU A 75 -7.62 -0.22 13.39
CA GLU A 75 -7.91 1.14 12.92
C GLU A 75 -7.71 1.27 11.40
N PHE A 76 -6.66 0.67 10.86
CA PHE A 76 -6.41 0.65 9.41
C PHE A 76 -7.55 -0.05 8.65
N ILE A 77 -7.88 -1.28 9.02
CA ILE A 77 -8.90 -2.08 8.32
C ILE A 77 -10.25 -1.37 8.36
N TYR A 78 -10.69 -0.93 9.54
CA TYR A 78 -11.97 -0.21 9.69
C TYR A 78 -12.03 1.06 8.86
N ALA A 79 -10.98 1.89 8.88
CA ALA A 79 -10.96 3.15 8.12
C ALA A 79 -10.95 2.93 6.61
N THR A 80 -10.36 1.82 6.15
CA THR A 80 -10.26 1.48 4.72
C THR A 80 -11.55 0.86 4.19
N LEU A 81 -12.28 0.11 5.01
CA LEU A 81 -13.59 -0.47 4.65
C LEU A 81 -14.75 0.53 4.76
N SER A 82 -14.69 1.46 5.70
CA SER A 82 -15.77 2.44 5.94
C SER A 82 -15.81 3.61 4.95
N ASN A 83 -14.70 3.90 4.27
CA ASN A 83 -14.56 5.03 3.33
C ASN A 83 -14.30 4.60 1.87
N GLY A 84 -14.56 3.34 1.53
CA GLY A 84 -14.39 2.77 0.19
C GLY A 84 -15.47 3.17 -0.81
#